data_AF-A0A847BNK0-F1
#
_entry.id   AF-A0A847BNK0-F1
#
_cell.length_a   1.000
_cell.length_b   1.000
_cell.length_c   1.000
_cell.angle_alpha   90.00
_cell.angle_beta   90.00
_cell.angle_gamma   90.00
#
_symmetry.space_group_name_H-M   'P 1'
#
loop_
_entity.id
_entity.type
_entity.pdbx_description
1 polymer ?
#
loop_
_entity_poly.entity_id
_entity_poly.type
_entity_poly.pdbx_seq_one_letter_code
_entity_poly.pdbx_strand_id
1 'polypeptide(L)'
;MSFLNKLLGKPPEEDYDEFYEEDFEVPNRPYEEPADSRQFKKSSRDGRVVDIRDARNDSQHTVMLVEAVDIDSAWPVCDHVKSGYTVICNTERLNQEVRVRFQDIVSGSAYAIGGILQMVSQYIFVFAPRSTRIDFDDGHFSAEDFRGAAAGRAKTYGGPVMR
;
A
#
# COMPACT_ATOMS: atom_id res chain seq x y z
N MET A 1 47.74 39.86 -10.75
CA MET A 1 46.54 39.76 -9.89
C MET A 1 45.35 40.10 -10.78
N SER A 2 44.35 39.27 -11.08
CA SER A 2 43.90 38.04 -10.46
C SER A 2 43.21 37.21 -11.55
N PHE A 3 43.86 36.12 -11.97
CA PHE A 3 43.28 35.11 -12.88
C PHE A 3 42.11 34.35 -12.23
N LEU A 4 41.89 34.52 -10.92
CA LEU A 4 40.79 33.90 -10.18
C LEU A 4 39.42 34.56 -10.46
N ASN A 5 39.38 35.81 -10.94
CA ASN A 5 38.11 36.51 -11.23
C ASN A 5 37.38 36.01 -12.49
N LYS A 6 37.99 35.10 -13.27
CA LYS A 6 37.41 34.56 -14.50
C LYS A 6 36.95 33.10 -14.38
N LEU A 7 37.27 32.42 -13.27
CA LEU A 7 36.84 31.05 -12.97
C LEU A 7 35.57 31.01 -12.10
N LEU A 8 35.35 32.04 -11.29
CA LEU A 8 34.12 32.25 -10.53
C LEU A 8 33.23 33.17 -11.36
N GLY A 9 32.50 32.59 -12.31
CA GLY A 9 31.49 33.32 -13.07
C GLY A 9 30.53 34.01 -12.12
N LYS A 10 30.37 35.33 -12.28
CA LYS A 10 29.28 36.07 -11.63
C LYS A 10 27.96 35.43 -12.06
N PRO A 11 27.02 35.13 -11.14
CA PRO A 11 25.67 34.83 -11.57
C PRO A 11 25.10 36.06 -12.30
N PRO A 12 24.26 35.87 -13.33
CA PRO A 12 23.55 36.97 -13.95
C PRO A 12 22.70 37.68 -12.89
N GLU A 13 22.71 39.02 -12.94
CA GLU A 13 21.71 39.83 -12.26
C GLU A 13 20.38 39.54 -12.97
N GLU A 14 19.57 38.65 -12.41
CA GLU A 14 18.20 38.47 -12.83
C GLU A 14 17.39 39.66 -12.28
N ASP A 15 16.78 40.40 -13.21
CA ASP A 15 15.78 41.41 -12.96
C ASP A 15 14.70 40.83 -12.03
N TYR A 16 14.55 41.42 -10.85
CA TYR A 16 13.44 41.11 -9.95
C TYR A 16 12.17 41.69 -10.57
N ASP A 17 11.38 40.83 -11.18
CA ASP A 17 10.03 41.15 -11.61
C ASP A 17 9.23 41.73 -10.44
N GLU A 18 8.71 42.92 -10.69
CA GLU A 18 7.87 43.73 -9.83
C GLU A 18 6.60 42.93 -9.45
N PHE A 19 6.54 42.46 -8.21
CA PHE A 19 5.36 41.81 -7.65
C PHE A 19 4.26 42.86 -7.50
N TYR A 20 3.29 42.86 -8.42
CA TYR A 20 2.07 43.66 -8.31
C TYR A 20 1.33 43.26 -7.02
N GLU A 21 1.35 44.14 -6.02
CA GLU A 21 0.43 44.10 -4.88
C GLU A 21 -0.98 44.43 -5.39
N GLU A 22 -1.79 43.40 -5.62
CA GLU A 22 -3.23 43.56 -5.86
C GLU A 22 -3.92 43.74 -4.50
N ASP A 23 -4.24 44.98 -4.14
CA ASP A 23 -5.03 45.36 -2.96
C ASP A 23 -6.42 44.71 -3.02
N PHE A 24 -6.59 43.56 -2.37
CA PHE A 24 -7.91 42.97 -2.13
C PHE A 24 -8.61 43.72 -0.98
N GLU A 25 -9.50 44.67 -1.34
CA GLU A 25 -10.46 45.24 -0.39
C GLU A 25 -11.44 44.15 0.09
N VAL A 26 -11.28 43.71 1.34
CA VAL A 26 -12.21 42.79 2.00
C VAL A 26 -13.43 43.58 2.48
N PRO A 27 -14.66 43.32 1.98
CA PRO A 27 -15.84 44.04 2.45
C PRO A 27 -16.18 43.64 3.89
N ASN A 28 -16.21 44.61 4.80
CA ASN A 28 -16.70 44.46 6.16
C ASN A 28 -18.18 44.06 6.15
N ARG A 29 -18.48 42.75 6.25
CA ARG A 29 -19.82 42.27 6.56
C ARG A 29 -20.00 42.16 8.08
N PRO A 30 -21.07 42.72 8.66
CA PRO A 30 -21.37 42.51 10.08
C PRO A 30 -21.60 41.02 10.35
N TYR A 31 -20.93 40.50 11.37
CA TYR A 31 -21.11 39.14 11.85
C TYR A 31 -22.46 39.04 12.58
N GLU A 32 -23.41 38.30 12.02
CA GLU A 32 -24.65 37.92 12.72
C GLU A 32 -24.39 36.65 13.55
N GLU A 33 -24.49 36.76 14.87
CA GLU A 33 -24.45 35.61 15.77
C GLU A 33 -25.67 34.70 15.54
N PRO A 34 -25.49 33.38 15.33
CA PRO A 34 -26.61 32.47 15.28
C PRO A 34 -27.24 32.32 16.68
N ALA A 35 -28.55 32.57 16.76
CA ALA A 35 -29.32 32.46 18.00
C ALA A 35 -29.31 31.02 18.54
N ASP A 36 -28.81 30.85 19.76
CA ASP A 36 -28.81 29.62 20.56
C ASP A 36 -30.27 29.24 20.94
N SER A 37 -30.94 28.45 20.10
CA SER A 37 -32.23 27.85 20.43
C SER A 37 -32.02 26.49 21.11
N ARG A 38 -31.88 26.54 22.44
CA ARG A 38 -31.87 25.35 23.30
C ARG A 38 -33.22 24.65 23.30
N GLN A 39 -33.43 23.73 22.35
CA GLN A 39 -34.46 22.70 22.47
C GLN A 39 -33.93 21.53 23.29
N PHE A 40 -34.36 21.44 24.55
CA PHE A 40 -34.24 20.25 25.37
C PHE A 40 -35.02 19.08 24.73
N LYS A 41 -34.33 18.21 23.98
CA LYS A 41 -34.87 16.90 23.60
C LYS A 41 -34.55 15.89 24.71
N LYS A 42 -35.62 15.37 25.31
CA LYS A 42 -35.62 14.31 26.33
C LYS A 42 -34.74 13.13 25.91
N SER A 43 -33.92 12.66 26.86
CA SER A 43 -33.20 11.41 26.75
C SER A 43 -34.18 10.22 26.79
N SER A 44 -34.34 9.51 25.68
CA SER A 44 -34.66 8.09 25.70
C SER A 44 -33.42 7.33 25.27
N ARG A 45 -32.71 6.76 26.25
CA ARG A 45 -31.81 5.63 26.01
C ARG A 45 -32.70 4.44 25.68
N ASP A 46 -32.73 4.01 24.43
CA ASP A 46 -32.73 2.57 24.14
C ASP A 46 -32.28 2.32 22.70
N GLY A 47 -31.37 1.36 22.55
CA GLY A 47 -30.95 0.81 21.25
C GLY A 47 -30.18 1.72 20.29
N ARG A 48 -28.93 2.09 20.61
CA ARG A 48 -27.94 2.34 19.53
C ARG A 48 -27.61 0.99 18.87
N VAL A 49 -28.51 0.52 18.03
CA VAL A 49 -28.18 -0.51 17.04
C VAL A 49 -27.44 0.21 15.93
N VAL A 50 -26.12 0.09 15.92
CA VAL A 50 -25.32 0.42 14.75
C VAL A 50 -25.50 -0.73 13.76
N ASP A 51 -25.85 -0.44 12.51
CA ASP A 51 -25.80 -1.42 11.42
C ASP A 51 -24.34 -1.92 11.32
N ILE A 52 -24.05 -3.11 11.84
CA ILE A 52 -22.77 -3.80 11.58
C ILE A 52 -22.85 -4.38 10.17
N ARG A 53 -22.90 -3.51 9.16
CA ARG A 53 -22.86 -3.92 7.76
C ARG A 53 -21.44 -3.92 7.19
N ASP A 54 -20.49 -3.31 7.89
CA ASP A 54 -19.12 -3.15 7.37
C ASP A 54 -18.07 -4.04 8.06
N ALA A 55 -18.36 -4.64 9.22
CA ALA A 55 -17.38 -5.49 9.92
C ALA A 55 -17.29 -6.93 9.37
N ARG A 56 -18.01 -7.26 8.29
CA ARG A 56 -18.04 -8.61 7.70
C ARG A 56 -17.44 -8.71 6.30
N ASN A 57 -17.04 -7.59 5.69
CA ASN A 57 -16.47 -7.61 4.33
C ASN A 57 -14.99 -7.23 4.24
N ASP A 58 -14.36 -6.81 5.35
CA ASP A 58 -12.97 -6.30 5.39
C ASP A 58 -11.92 -7.38 5.73
N SER A 59 -12.30 -8.67 5.67
CA SER A 59 -11.39 -9.78 6.00
C SER A 59 -11.09 -10.73 4.84
N GLN A 60 -11.55 -10.42 3.63
CA GLN A 60 -11.25 -11.24 2.46
C GLN A 60 -10.00 -10.70 1.76
N HIS A 61 -8.84 -11.23 2.16
CA HIS A 61 -7.61 -11.05 1.42
C HIS A 61 -7.84 -11.44 -0.04
N THR A 62 -7.65 -10.48 -0.95
CA THR A 62 -7.93 -10.65 -2.38
C THR A 62 -6.63 -10.68 -3.16
N VAL A 63 -6.54 -11.65 -4.08
CA VAL A 63 -5.41 -11.83 -4.98
C VAL A 63 -5.84 -11.43 -6.39
N MET A 64 -5.09 -10.50 -6.98
CA MET A 64 -5.29 -10.00 -8.34
C MET A 64 -4.32 -10.69 -9.30
N LEU A 65 -4.83 -11.15 -10.44
CA LEU A 65 -4.01 -11.70 -11.52
C LEU A 65 -3.89 -10.65 -12.63
N VAL A 66 -2.67 -10.33 -13.03
CA VAL A 66 -2.39 -9.31 -14.05
C VAL A 66 -1.45 -9.87 -15.10
N GLU A 67 -1.77 -9.65 -16.37
CA GLU A 67 -0.84 -9.84 -17.49
C GLU A 67 -0.30 -8.46 -17.88
N ALA A 68 1.00 -8.23 -17.70
CA ALA A 68 1.66 -7.00 -18.08
C ALA A 68 2.00 -7.03 -19.57
N VAL A 69 1.44 -6.09 -20.32
CA VAL A 69 1.61 -6.00 -21.78
C VAL A 69 2.61 -4.92 -22.18
N ASP A 70 2.77 -3.90 -21.34
CA ASP A 70 3.67 -2.77 -21.50
C ASP A 70 4.15 -2.24 -20.13
N ILE A 71 4.93 -1.16 -20.14
CA ILE A 71 5.39 -0.50 -18.91
C ILE A 71 4.26 0.19 -18.14
N ASP A 72 3.23 0.68 -18.83
CA ASP A 72 2.11 1.43 -18.23
C ASP A 72 1.21 0.52 -17.39
N SER A 73 1.24 -0.79 -17.65
CA SER A 73 0.65 -1.82 -16.81
C SER A 73 1.15 -1.76 -15.34
N ALA A 74 2.28 -1.10 -15.06
CA ALA A 74 2.81 -0.95 -13.69
C ALA A 74 1.92 -0.10 -12.79
N TRP A 75 1.29 0.96 -13.32
CA TRP A 75 0.47 1.89 -12.54
C TRP A 75 -0.73 1.22 -11.85
N PRO A 76 -1.60 0.47 -12.57
CA PRO A 76 -2.70 -0.22 -11.93
C PRO A 76 -2.22 -1.33 -10.98
N VAL A 77 -1.07 -1.95 -11.23
CA VAL A 77 -0.48 -2.90 -10.27
C VAL A 77 -0.14 -2.20 -8.96
N CYS A 78 0.53 -1.05 -9.01
CA CYS A 78 0.83 -0.24 -7.81
C CYS A 78 -0.45 0.13 -7.05
N ASP A 79 -1.52 0.53 -7.75
CA ASP A 79 -2.79 0.88 -7.12
C ASP A 79 -3.47 -0.31 -6.44
N HIS A 80 -3.41 -1.50 -7.04
CA HIS A 80 -3.91 -2.73 -6.42
C HIS A 80 -3.15 -3.06 -5.14
N VAL A 81 -1.81 -3.02 -5.18
CA VAL A 81 -0.99 -3.33 -3.99
C VAL A 81 -1.23 -2.28 -2.89
N LYS A 82 -1.32 -1.00 -3.25
CA LYS A 82 -1.67 0.08 -2.31
C LYS A 82 -3.05 -0.11 -1.68
N SER A 83 -4.00 -0.69 -2.41
CA SER A 83 -5.35 -1.01 -1.94
C SER A 83 -5.41 -2.24 -1.02
N GLY A 84 -4.27 -2.88 -0.74
CA GLY A 84 -4.19 -4.05 0.12
C GLY A 84 -4.38 -5.39 -0.61
N TYR A 85 -4.38 -5.38 -1.95
CA TYR A 85 -4.46 -6.61 -2.74
C TYR A 85 -3.07 -7.19 -3.02
N THR A 86 -2.95 -8.51 -2.99
CA THR A 86 -1.75 -9.18 -3.51
C THR A 86 -1.87 -9.32 -5.02
N VAL A 87 -0.85 -8.97 -5.78
CA VAL A 87 -0.87 -9.03 -7.24
C VAL A 87 0.11 -10.10 -7.71
N ILE A 88 -0.38 -11.07 -8.49
CA ILE A 88 0.46 -11.99 -9.26
C ILE A 88 0.49 -11.46 -10.70
N CYS A 89 1.68 -11.11 -11.16
CA CYS A 89 1.89 -10.47 -12.44
C CYS A 89 2.69 -11.38 -13.38
N ASN A 90 2.15 -11.66 -14.57
CA ASN A 90 2.90 -12.28 -15.66
C ASN A 90 3.48 -11.18 -16.57
N THR A 91 4.79 -11.20 -16.79
CA THR A 91 5.54 -10.24 -17.60
C THR A 91 6.16 -10.87 -18.85
N GLU A 92 5.63 -11.99 -19.34
CA GLU A 92 6.15 -12.71 -20.52
C GLU A 92 6.11 -11.87 -21.79
N ARG A 93 5.11 -10.99 -21.93
CA ARG A 93 4.99 -10.08 -23.07
C ARG A 93 5.91 -8.86 -23.01
N LEU A 94 6.55 -8.61 -21.86
CA LEU A 94 7.50 -7.52 -21.72
C LEU A 94 8.88 -7.95 -22.22
N ASN A 95 9.49 -7.11 -23.06
CA ASN A 95 10.91 -7.25 -23.39
C ASN A 95 11.76 -7.09 -22.12
N GLN A 96 13.02 -7.57 -22.15
CA GLN A 96 13.86 -7.61 -20.96
C GLN A 96 14.09 -6.22 -20.34
N GLU A 97 14.33 -5.19 -21.16
CA GLU A 97 14.60 -3.83 -20.67
C GLU A 97 13.37 -3.22 -20.00
N VAL A 98 12.20 -3.33 -20.64
CA VAL A 98 10.92 -2.85 -20.12
C VAL A 98 10.53 -3.59 -18.85
N ARG A 99 10.80 -4.90 -18.78
CA ARG A 99 10.51 -5.70 -17.59
C ARG A 99 11.29 -5.26 -16.37
N VAL A 100 12.59 -4.97 -16.53
CA VAL A 100 13.42 -4.44 -15.43
C VAL A 100 12.85 -3.11 -14.95
N ARG A 101 12.52 -2.19 -15.86
CA ARG A 101 11.91 -0.90 -15.49
C ARG A 101 10.54 -1.06 -14.82
N PHE A 102 9.71 -1.97 -15.32
CA PHE A 102 8.43 -2.33 -14.71
C PHE A 102 8.66 -2.80 -13.26
N GLN A 103 9.62 -3.68 -13.03
CA GLN A 103 9.95 -4.18 -11.69
C GLN A 103 10.45 -3.06 -10.78
N ASP A 104 11.25 -2.12 -11.27
CA ASP A 104 11.73 -0.97 -10.49
C ASP A 104 10.56 -0.07 -10.02
N ILE A 105 9.59 0.20 -10.91
CA ILE A 105 8.40 0.99 -10.56
C ILE A 105 7.59 0.30 -9.47
N VAL A 106 7.25 -0.98 -9.68
CA VAL A 106 6.36 -1.69 -8.75
C VAL A 106 7.07 -2.03 -7.44
N SER A 107 8.37 -2.35 -7.48
CA SER A 107 9.17 -2.56 -6.25
C SER A 107 9.30 -1.28 -5.44
N GLY A 108 9.48 -0.12 -6.09
CA GLY A 108 9.47 1.18 -5.41
C GLY A 108 8.15 1.46 -4.71
N SER A 109 7.01 1.14 -5.36
CA SER A 109 5.69 1.27 -4.76
C SER A 109 5.48 0.31 -3.58
N ALA A 110 5.82 -0.97 -3.74
CA ALA A 110 5.74 -1.96 -2.68
C ALA A 110 6.62 -1.57 -1.48
N TYR A 111 7.85 -1.10 -1.72
CA TYR A 111 8.74 -0.62 -0.68
C TYR A 111 8.15 0.58 0.08
N ALA A 112 7.55 1.54 -0.62
CA ALA A 112 6.95 2.72 -0.02
C ALA A 112 5.82 2.40 0.98
N ILE A 113 5.12 1.28 0.80
CA ILE A 113 4.04 0.82 1.70
C ILE A 113 4.48 -0.31 2.65
N GLY A 114 5.77 -0.66 2.67
CA GLY A 114 6.29 -1.77 3.47
C GLY A 114 5.81 -3.16 3.01
N GLY A 115 5.47 -3.28 1.73
CA GLY A 115 5.17 -4.53 1.05
C GLY A 115 6.43 -5.25 0.56
N ILE A 116 6.23 -6.35 -0.16
CA ILE A 116 7.29 -7.22 -0.69
C ILE A 116 7.07 -7.51 -2.17
N LEU A 117 8.18 -7.70 -2.89
CA LEU A 117 8.23 -8.25 -4.24
C LEU A 117 8.91 -9.61 -4.16
N GLN A 118 8.25 -10.66 -4.64
CA GLN A 118 8.78 -12.00 -4.73
C GLN A 118 8.81 -12.48 -6.18
N MET A 119 9.98 -12.91 -6.65
CA MET A 119 10.11 -13.61 -7.92
C MET A 119 9.72 -15.07 -7.74
N VAL A 120 8.75 -15.54 -8.53
CA VAL A 120 8.31 -16.96 -8.54
C VAL A 120 8.94 -17.69 -9.71
N SER A 121 9.07 -17.02 -10.86
CA SER A 121 9.76 -17.53 -12.04
C SER A 121 10.31 -16.38 -12.87
N GLN A 122 10.96 -16.68 -14.01
CA GLN A 122 11.51 -15.66 -14.92
C GLN A 122 10.48 -14.60 -15.37
N TYR A 123 9.19 -14.95 -15.42
CA TYR A 123 8.13 -14.08 -15.91
C TYR A 123 7.00 -13.86 -14.89
N ILE A 124 6.98 -14.59 -13.77
CA ILE A 124 5.93 -14.47 -12.76
C ILE A 124 6.49 -13.80 -11.50
N PHE A 125 5.88 -12.68 -11.13
CA PHE A 125 6.21 -11.88 -9.96
C PHE A 125 5.00 -11.76 -9.05
N VAL A 126 5.22 -11.78 -7.75
CA VAL A 126 4.19 -11.52 -6.74
C VAL A 126 4.53 -10.24 -6.02
N PHE A 127 3.58 -9.32 -5.97
CA PHE A 127 3.66 -8.06 -5.23
C PHE A 127 2.63 -8.10 -4.12
N ALA A 128 3.08 -8.03 -2.88
CA ALA A 128 2.25 -8.17 -1.71
C ALA A 128 2.33 -6.92 -0.83
N PRO A 129 1.20 -6.39 -0.34
CA PRO A 129 1.21 -5.35 0.68
C PRO A 129 1.69 -5.93 2.01
N ARG A 130 2.01 -5.05 2.97
CA ARG A 130 2.48 -5.43 4.31
C ARG A 130 1.58 -6.41 5.07
N SER A 131 0.27 -6.39 4.78
CA SER A 131 -0.72 -7.29 5.40
C SER A 131 -0.62 -8.74 4.91
N THR A 132 0.16 -9.00 3.86
CA THR A 132 0.27 -10.33 3.24
C THR A 132 1.58 -10.99 3.64
N ARG A 133 1.49 -12.23 4.11
CA ARG A 133 2.64 -13.12 4.31
C ARG A 133 2.75 -14.08 3.13
N ILE A 134 3.94 -14.20 2.56
CA ILE A 134 4.27 -15.18 1.51
C ILE A 134 5.32 -16.12 2.09
N ASP A 135 5.01 -17.41 2.13
CA ASP A 135 5.95 -18.48 2.47
C ASP A 135 6.24 -19.28 1.20
N PHE A 136 7.49 -19.70 1.01
CA PHE A 136 7.93 -20.51 -0.13
C PHE A 136 8.26 -21.92 0.37
N ASP A 137 7.55 -22.92 -0.15
CA ASP A 137 7.85 -24.33 0.07
C ASP A 137 8.63 -24.85 -1.14
N ASP A 138 9.92 -25.14 -0.95
CA ASP A 138 10.80 -25.68 -1.99
C ASP A 138 10.72 -27.22 -2.07
N GLY A 139 9.84 -27.86 -1.29
CA GLY A 139 9.65 -29.30 -1.25
C GLY A 139 10.87 -30.07 -0.71
N HIS A 140 11.91 -29.39 -0.22
CA HIS A 140 13.05 -30.03 0.42
C HIS A 140 12.68 -30.31 1.87
N PHE A 141 12.03 -31.45 2.10
CA PHE A 141 11.79 -31.97 3.45
C PHE A 141 13.11 -32.05 4.20
N SER A 142 13.26 -31.25 5.26
CA SER A 142 14.44 -31.30 6.08
C SER A 142 14.43 -32.63 6.85
N ALA A 143 15.61 -33.23 7.07
CA ALA A 143 15.70 -34.42 7.91
C ALA A 143 15.22 -34.17 9.36
N GLU A 144 15.07 -32.89 9.76
CA GLU A 144 14.56 -32.48 11.07
C GLU A 144 13.03 -32.68 11.18
N ASP A 145 12.29 -32.56 10.08
CA ASP A 145 10.83 -32.82 10.04
C ASP A 145 10.51 -34.31 10.34
N PHE A 146 11.41 -35.22 9.95
CA PHE A 146 11.33 -36.64 10.32
C PHE A 146 11.72 -36.91 11.79
N ARG A 147 12.64 -36.11 12.35
CA ARG A 147 13.05 -36.26 13.76
C ARG A 147 11.97 -35.80 14.74
N GLY A 148 11.16 -34.81 14.36
CA GLY A 148 9.99 -34.38 15.14
C GLY A 148 8.88 -35.44 15.21
N ALA A 149 8.73 -36.27 14.16
CA ALA A 149 7.75 -37.36 14.12
C ALA A 149 8.20 -38.61 14.89
N ALA A 150 9.51 -38.86 15.00
CA ALA A 150 10.07 -39.99 15.75
C ALA A 150 10.18 -39.73 17.26
N ALA A 151 10.19 -38.47 17.70
CA ALA A 151 10.27 -38.08 19.11
C ALA A 151 8.88 -37.79 19.72
N GLY A 152 8.08 -38.86 19.86
CA GLY A 152 7.11 -38.99 20.96
C GLY A 152 5.82 -38.18 20.88
N ARG A 153 4.76 -38.78 20.32
CA ARG A 153 3.49 -38.96 21.03
C ARG A 153 2.64 -40.02 20.33
N ALA A 154 2.44 -41.17 20.99
CA ALA A 154 1.42 -42.12 20.59
C ALA A 154 0.07 -41.38 20.55
N LYS A 155 -0.52 -41.24 19.35
CA LYS A 155 -1.89 -40.78 19.21
C LYS A 155 -2.80 -41.92 19.64
N THR A 156 -3.16 -41.95 20.92
CA THR A 156 -4.28 -42.74 21.41
C THR A 156 -5.56 -42.10 20.87
N TYR A 157 -6.20 -42.75 19.90
CA TYR A 157 -7.57 -42.44 19.52
C TYR A 157 -8.46 -42.79 20.71
N GLY A 158 -8.92 -41.77 21.45
CA GLY A 158 -9.75 -41.93 22.63
C GLY A 158 -11.07 -41.20 22.48
N GLY A 159 -12.11 -41.94 22.13
CA GLY A 159 -13.50 -41.58 22.37
C GLY A 159 -14.39 -42.78 22.04
N PRO A 160 -15.52 -43.03 22.74
CA PRO A 160 -16.20 -42.22 23.76
C PRO A 160 -16.45 -42.98 25.09
N VAL A 161 -16.56 -42.30 26.24
CA VAL A 161 -17.48 -42.73 27.31
C VAL A 161 -18.09 -41.52 28.02
N MET A 162 -19.40 -41.58 28.09
CA MET A 162 -20.36 -40.68 28.72
C MET A 162 -20.39 -40.92 30.24
N ARG A 163 -20.22 -39.87 31.05
CA ARG A 163 -20.98 -39.55 32.29
C ARG A 163 -20.54 -38.21 32.85
#